data_AF-A0A7K3Y9Q0-F1
#
_entry.id   AF-A0A7K3Y9Q0-F1
#
_cell.length_a   1.000
_cell.length_b   1.000
_cell.length_c   1.000
_cell.angle_alpha   90.00
_cell.angle_beta   90.00
_cell.angle_gamma   90.00
#
_symmetry.space_group_name_H-M   'P 1'
#
loop_
_entity.id
_entity.type
_entity.pdbx_description
1 polymer ?
#
loop_
_entity_poly.entity_id
_entity_poly.type
_entity_poly.pdbx_seq_one_letter_code
_entity_poly.pdbx_strand_id
1 'polypeptide(L)'
;VIAFLIPAVAAADTYITITADDATEYRGLRIATIDALDPLETGTSPVTLEGDNLTVIPCPAFGTITRIFDPAGGTYRGAKVTATESKTIDGSTLPGDYRVFNNRAIPNFIVDVPGRAGNVLLIRSLESPEGDINFTTFFRAAKDLGYLFTGDAVLYSNETGISAYGSIDMRDYDGDDLNFTLARNEVDLSYFRTDGEMLQNMMDAWPYTRPDAGEYLLTAVHYDSASETLQILAAMPILILAGNPAVAWNGGDPYYQDRGAGAMVSFGESMDRTAYILLRNNATYDLVIRVDTEEFVNRPIPTSVTDLITLLQAATDEAGPVACTLTPGDTPAASNVDSNFAIARGYGLSGYADGSVVEIGAGALASLNPGTYSLYALGMRDGKIIAVGYREVEVRAAS
;
A
#
# COMPACT_ATOMS: atom_id res chain seq x y z
N VAL A 1 -26.80 30.50 -25.49
CA VAL A 1 -25.38 30.17 -25.29
C VAL A 1 -24.97 30.73 -23.94
N ILE A 2 -25.23 29.96 -22.87
CA ILE A 2 -24.79 30.29 -21.52
C ILE A 2 -23.61 29.34 -21.29
N ALA A 3 -22.42 29.94 -21.22
CA ALA A 3 -21.17 29.27 -20.92
C ALA A 3 -21.24 28.70 -19.51
N PHE A 4 -21.30 27.38 -19.39
CA PHE A 4 -20.86 26.70 -18.18
C PHE A 4 -19.32 26.74 -18.22
N LEU A 5 -18.78 27.76 -17.56
CA LEU A 5 -17.41 27.76 -17.05
C LEU A 5 -17.35 26.67 -15.98
N ILE A 6 -17.11 25.42 -16.42
CA ILE A 6 -16.51 24.42 -15.55
C ILE A 6 -15.14 25.00 -15.21
N PRO A 7 -14.79 25.24 -13.94
CA PRO A 7 -13.43 25.62 -13.60
C PRO A 7 -12.55 24.51 -14.18
N ALA A 8 -11.61 24.88 -15.05
CA ALA A 8 -10.55 23.98 -15.46
C ALA A 8 -9.88 23.54 -14.16
N VAL A 9 -10.18 22.32 -13.72
CA VAL A 9 -9.43 21.66 -12.65
C VAL A 9 -8.01 21.69 -13.17
N ALA A 10 -7.14 22.45 -12.50
CA ALA A 10 -5.72 22.44 -12.82
C ALA A 10 -5.32 20.97 -12.91
N ALA A 11 -4.76 20.55 -14.05
CA ALA A 11 -4.26 19.19 -14.17
C ALA A 11 -3.30 18.99 -13.00
N ALA A 12 -3.63 18.04 -12.11
CA ALA A 12 -2.72 17.68 -11.04
C ALA A 12 -1.41 17.23 -11.68
N ASP A 13 -0.29 17.73 -11.17
CA ASP A 13 1.02 17.44 -11.74
C ASP A 13 1.31 15.94 -11.64
N THR A 14 1.66 15.32 -12.76
CA THR A 14 2.05 13.91 -12.81
C THR A 14 3.27 13.68 -11.92
N TYR A 15 3.15 12.75 -10.98
CA TYR A 15 4.18 12.44 -10.00
C TYR A 15 5.19 11.42 -10.53
N ILE A 16 4.69 10.40 -11.24
CA ILE A 16 5.48 9.35 -11.89
C ILE A 16 4.96 9.19 -13.32
N THR A 17 5.87 9.19 -14.28
CA THR A 17 5.61 8.85 -15.68
C THR A 17 6.44 7.64 -16.07
N ILE A 18 5.80 6.68 -16.71
CA ILE A 18 6.41 5.49 -17.29
C ILE A 18 6.14 5.52 -18.80
N THR A 19 7.17 5.45 -19.61
CA THR A 19 7.06 5.42 -21.07
C THR A 19 7.76 4.18 -21.60
N ALA A 20 7.05 3.35 -22.36
CA ALA A 20 7.69 2.26 -23.08
C ALA A 20 8.35 2.76 -24.37
N ASP A 21 9.39 2.05 -24.82
CA ASP A 21 10.02 2.33 -26.12
C ASP A 21 9.04 2.16 -27.28
N ASP A 22 8.15 1.16 -27.17
CA ASP A 22 7.04 0.91 -28.09
C ASP A 22 5.73 0.72 -27.31
N ALA A 23 4.63 1.17 -27.90
CA ALA A 23 3.30 0.97 -27.33
C ALA A 23 3.00 -0.52 -27.17
N THR A 24 2.55 -0.91 -25.99
CA THR A 24 2.14 -2.29 -25.71
C THR A 24 0.66 -2.47 -26.02
N GLU A 25 0.35 -3.48 -26.83
CA GLU A 25 -1.02 -3.87 -27.13
C GLU A 25 -1.47 -5.04 -26.26
N TYR A 26 -2.63 -4.90 -25.60
CA TYR A 26 -3.25 -5.97 -24.83
C TYR A 26 -4.77 -5.85 -24.86
N ARG A 27 -5.44 -6.85 -25.47
CA ARG A 27 -6.91 -6.94 -25.52
C ARG A 27 -7.58 -5.62 -25.93
N GLY A 28 -7.16 -5.09 -27.08
CA GLY A 28 -7.70 -3.82 -27.61
C GLY A 28 -7.14 -2.55 -26.97
N LEU A 29 -6.46 -2.63 -25.81
CA LEU A 29 -5.71 -1.50 -25.26
C LEU A 29 -4.38 -1.36 -26.00
N ARG A 30 -3.96 -0.12 -26.19
CA ARG A 30 -2.64 0.24 -26.70
C ARG A 30 -2.06 1.32 -25.80
N ILE A 31 -1.01 0.99 -25.07
CA ILE A 31 -0.45 1.85 -24.00
C ILE A 31 1.02 2.10 -24.28
N ALA A 32 1.35 3.36 -24.55
CA ALA A 32 2.71 3.86 -24.65
C ALA A 32 3.17 4.51 -23.34
N THR A 33 2.24 5.14 -22.61
CA THR A 33 2.54 5.94 -21.42
C THR A 33 1.63 5.55 -20.26
N ILE A 34 2.20 5.51 -19.05
CA ILE A 34 1.45 5.51 -17.80
C ILE A 34 1.83 6.76 -17.02
N ASP A 35 0.84 7.55 -16.66
CA ASP A 35 1.03 8.73 -15.80
C ASP A 35 0.30 8.48 -14.48
N ALA A 36 0.98 8.67 -13.36
CA ALA A 36 0.38 8.55 -12.04
C ALA A 36 0.36 9.90 -11.34
N LEU A 37 -0.81 10.27 -10.83
CA LEU A 37 -0.92 11.32 -9.83
C LEU A 37 -0.26 10.87 -8.52
N ASP A 38 0.08 11.84 -7.68
CA ASP A 38 0.65 11.53 -6.37
C ASP A 38 -0.40 10.89 -5.46
N PRO A 39 -0.25 9.60 -5.07
CA PRO A 39 -1.24 8.90 -4.26
C PRO A 39 -1.38 9.46 -2.83
N LEU A 40 -0.45 10.30 -2.39
CA LEU A 40 -0.48 10.93 -1.06
C LEU A 40 -1.00 12.36 -1.08
N GLU A 41 -1.35 12.87 -2.25
CA GLU A 41 -2.00 14.16 -2.37
C GLU A 41 -3.50 13.98 -2.09
N THR A 42 -3.85 13.91 -0.80
CA THR A 42 -5.21 13.58 -0.32
C THR A 42 -6.27 14.61 -0.70
N GLY A 43 -5.87 15.80 -1.17
CA GLY A 43 -6.77 16.78 -1.76
C GLY A 43 -7.25 16.44 -3.18
N THR A 44 -6.59 15.52 -3.88
CA THR A 44 -6.87 15.20 -5.28
C THR A 44 -7.14 13.71 -5.53
N SER A 45 -6.68 12.82 -4.66
CA SER A 45 -6.74 11.36 -4.86
C SER A 45 -7.22 10.51 -3.65
N PRO A 46 -8.16 10.97 -2.81
CA PRO A 46 -8.55 10.24 -1.59
C PRO A 46 -9.29 8.93 -1.89
N VAL A 47 -8.85 7.87 -1.19
CA VAL A 47 -9.53 6.57 -1.10
C VAL A 47 -9.74 6.24 0.37
N THR A 48 -10.96 5.81 0.73
CA THR A 48 -11.32 5.44 2.10
C THR A 48 -11.88 4.04 2.13
N LEU A 49 -11.32 3.15 2.96
CA LEU A 49 -11.86 1.81 3.18
C LEU A 49 -12.99 1.83 4.22
N GLU A 50 -14.02 1.02 4.00
CA GLU A 50 -15.17 0.86 4.88
C GLU A 50 -15.43 -0.61 5.22
N GLY A 51 -16.21 -0.85 6.28
CA GLY A 51 -16.72 -2.18 6.63
C GLY A 51 -16.29 -2.69 8.01
N ASP A 52 -16.98 -3.73 8.46
CA ASP A 52 -16.88 -4.24 9.84
C ASP A 52 -15.76 -5.27 10.06
N ASN A 53 -15.14 -5.76 8.98
CA ASN A 53 -14.10 -6.80 9.01
C ASN A 53 -12.67 -6.25 9.01
N LEU A 54 -12.50 -5.00 9.43
CA LEU A 54 -11.22 -4.28 9.41
C LEU A 54 -10.54 -4.36 10.78
N THR A 55 -9.25 -4.73 10.80
CA THR A 55 -8.37 -4.32 11.90
C THR A 55 -7.96 -2.88 11.64
N VAL A 56 -8.25 -2.02 12.60
CA VAL A 56 -7.82 -0.63 12.61
C VAL A 56 -6.55 -0.53 13.45
N ILE A 57 -5.45 -0.11 12.82
CA ILE A 57 -4.15 0.08 13.45
C ILE A 57 -3.87 1.59 13.50
N PRO A 58 -3.70 2.21 14.67
CA PRO A 58 -3.32 3.62 14.74
C PRO A 58 -2.01 3.87 13.98
N CYS A 59 -1.94 4.92 13.17
CA CYS A 59 -0.68 5.32 12.53
C CYS A 59 0.16 6.15 13.50
N PRO A 60 1.50 6.17 13.35
CA PRO A 60 2.33 7.20 13.98
C PRO A 60 1.84 8.59 13.58
N ALA A 61 1.90 9.55 14.49
CA ALA A 61 1.64 10.94 14.14
C ALA A 61 2.80 11.44 13.27
N PHE A 62 2.52 11.79 12.02
CA PHE A 62 3.51 12.32 11.10
C PHE A 62 3.49 13.85 11.06
N GLY A 63 4.69 14.44 11.06
CA GLY A 63 4.92 15.86 10.79
C GLY A 63 5.02 16.06 9.29
N THR A 64 6.22 16.29 8.80
CA THR A 64 6.54 16.32 7.37
C THR A 64 6.87 14.92 6.86
N ILE A 65 6.44 14.61 5.64
CA ILE A 65 6.84 13.39 4.94
C ILE A 65 7.57 13.79 3.66
N THR A 66 8.84 13.42 3.56
CA THR A 66 9.68 13.70 2.39
C THR A 66 10.02 12.40 1.68
N ARG A 67 9.64 12.29 0.41
CA ARG A 67 9.99 11.15 -0.46
C ARG A 67 11.05 11.59 -1.44
N ILE A 68 12.08 10.78 -1.59
CA ILE A 68 13.22 11.02 -2.48
C ILE A 68 13.43 9.79 -3.35
N PHE A 69 13.40 9.96 -4.66
CA PHE A 69 13.77 8.93 -5.63
C PHE A 69 15.17 9.23 -6.15
N ASP A 70 16.08 8.27 -5.96
CA ASP A 70 17.48 8.44 -6.35
C ASP A 70 17.99 7.17 -7.06
N PRO A 71 18.25 7.22 -8.38
CA PRO A 71 17.98 8.35 -9.27
C PRO A 71 16.48 8.62 -9.45
N ALA A 72 16.12 9.87 -9.78
CA ALA A 72 14.74 10.26 -10.06
C ALA A 72 14.16 9.69 -11.36
N GLY A 73 15.01 9.09 -12.20
CA GLY A 73 14.57 8.46 -13.43
C GLY A 73 15.64 7.54 -14.00
N GLY A 74 15.20 6.62 -14.84
CA GLY A 74 16.03 5.55 -15.34
C GLY A 74 15.28 4.71 -16.37
N THR A 75 15.97 3.69 -16.89
CA THR A 75 15.34 2.68 -17.74
C THR A 75 15.22 1.41 -16.93
N TYR A 76 13.98 0.97 -16.76
CA TYR A 76 13.65 -0.15 -15.92
C TYR A 76 12.89 -1.17 -16.74
N ARG A 77 13.53 -2.32 -16.96
CA ARG A 77 12.96 -3.45 -17.71
C ARG A 77 12.38 -3.04 -19.09
N GLY A 78 13.07 -2.12 -19.77
CA GLY A 78 12.68 -1.61 -21.10
C GLY A 78 11.67 -0.46 -21.10
N ALA A 79 11.24 0.02 -19.93
CA ALA A 79 10.42 1.22 -19.81
C ALA A 79 11.23 2.35 -19.16
N LYS A 80 11.14 3.55 -19.73
CA LYS A 80 11.69 4.76 -19.13
C LYS A 80 10.77 5.21 -18.01
N VAL A 81 11.26 5.25 -16.77
CA VAL A 81 10.52 5.80 -15.63
C VAL A 81 11.14 7.13 -15.25
N THR A 82 10.28 8.11 -14.96
CA THR A 82 10.65 9.40 -14.40
C THR A 82 9.71 9.68 -13.24
N ALA A 83 10.26 9.93 -12.06
CA ALA A 83 9.54 10.35 -10.88
C ALA A 83 9.95 11.78 -10.50
N THR A 84 9.08 12.44 -9.74
CA THR A 84 9.47 13.69 -9.07
C THR A 84 10.56 13.38 -8.04
N GLU A 85 11.79 13.82 -8.32
CA GLU A 85 13.01 13.52 -7.54
C GLU A 85 12.83 13.63 -6.02
N SER A 86 12.21 14.73 -5.57
CA SER A 86 11.91 14.95 -4.17
C SER A 86 10.57 15.66 -4.02
N LYS A 87 9.70 15.14 -3.16
CA LYS A 87 8.43 15.78 -2.81
C LYS A 87 8.18 15.67 -1.32
N THR A 88 7.86 16.80 -0.70
CA THR A 88 7.46 16.89 0.71
C THR A 88 5.97 17.18 0.81
N ILE A 89 5.28 16.46 1.69
CA ILE A 89 3.88 16.68 2.03
C ILE A 89 3.72 16.87 3.53
N ASP A 90 2.60 17.46 3.93
CA ASP A 90 2.18 17.53 5.32
C ASP A 90 1.56 16.18 5.73
N GLY A 91 2.25 15.43 6.59
CA GLY A 91 1.83 14.13 7.08
C GLY A 91 0.56 14.17 7.94
N SER A 92 0.17 15.33 8.46
CA SER A 92 -1.11 15.50 9.16
C SER A 92 -2.33 15.35 8.23
N THR A 93 -2.11 15.38 6.92
CA THR A 93 -3.14 15.13 5.91
C THR A 93 -3.38 13.65 5.63
N LEU A 94 -2.51 12.75 6.11
CA LEU A 94 -2.70 11.31 5.99
C LEU A 94 -3.71 10.80 7.02
N PRO A 95 -4.43 9.69 6.72
CA PRO A 95 -5.29 9.05 7.70
C PRO A 95 -4.54 8.69 8.99
N GLY A 96 -5.16 8.95 10.14
CA GLY A 96 -4.61 8.60 11.46
C GLY A 96 -4.66 7.10 11.78
N ASP A 97 -5.21 6.28 10.89
CA ASP A 97 -5.27 4.83 11.00
C ASP A 97 -4.91 4.13 9.69
N TYR A 98 -4.41 2.91 9.82
CA TYR A 98 -4.21 1.95 8.75
C TYR A 98 -5.21 0.80 8.93
N ARG A 99 -5.80 0.34 7.83
CA ARG A 99 -6.89 -0.65 7.85
C ARG A 99 -6.50 -1.89 7.08
N VAL A 100 -6.64 -3.05 7.71
CA VAL A 100 -6.34 -4.37 7.12
C VAL A 100 -7.57 -5.24 7.19
N PHE A 101 -7.88 -5.97 6.11
CA PHE A 101 -8.97 -6.94 6.12
C PHE A 101 -8.52 -8.23 6.80
N ASN A 102 -9.21 -8.62 7.87
CA ASN A 102 -8.85 -9.82 8.66
C ASN A 102 -9.28 -11.13 8.03
N ASN A 103 -10.10 -11.07 6.99
CA ASN A 103 -10.64 -12.20 6.27
C ASN A 103 -10.72 -11.91 4.78
N ARG A 104 -10.86 -12.98 3.99
CA ARG A 104 -11.03 -12.93 2.54
C ARG A 104 -12.38 -12.31 2.17
N ALA A 105 -12.37 -11.03 1.82
CA ALA A 105 -13.53 -10.26 1.42
C ALA A 105 -13.16 -9.22 0.36
N ILE A 106 -14.08 -8.94 -0.57
CA ILE A 106 -13.95 -7.79 -1.46
C ILE A 106 -14.11 -6.52 -0.60
N PRO A 107 -13.16 -5.56 -0.68
CA PRO A 107 -13.18 -4.37 0.15
C PRO A 107 -14.36 -3.46 -0.19
N ASN A 108 -15.00 -2.90 0.84
CA ASN A 108 -15.85 -1.72 0.66
C ASN A 108 -14.99 -0.46 0.69
N PHE A 109 -15.28 0.49 -0.17
CA PHE A 109 -14.51 1.72 -0.23
C PHE A 109 -15.27 2.89 -0.86
N ILE A 110 -14.72 4.08 -0.67
CA ILE A 110 -15.06 5.31 -1.36
C ILE A 110 -13.82 5.82 -2.09
N VAL A 111 -13.98 6.18 -3.36
CA VAL A 111 -13.01 6.96 -4.14
C VAL A 111 -13.61 8.33 -4.35
N ASP A 112 -12.87 9.40 -4.08
CA ASP A 112 -13.36 10.77 -4.26
C ASP A 112 -12.35 11.63 -5.03
N VAL A 113 -12.39 11.54 -6.36
CA VAL A 113 -11.55 12.31 -7.29
C VAL A 113 -12.45 13.31 -8.04
N PRO A 114 -12.63 14.54 -7.53
CA PRO A 114 -13.65 15.46 -8.03
C PRO A 114 -13.45 15.85 -9.50
N GLY A 115 -14.52 15.79 -10.28
CA GLY A 115 -14.53 16.23 -11.68
C GLY A 115 -13.76 15.31 -12.63
N ARG A 116 -13.45 14.08 -12.21
CA ARG A 116 -12.84 13.04 -13.04
C ARG A 116 -13.79 11.87 -13.22
N ALA A 117 -13.69 11.23 -14.38
CA ALA A 117 -14.32 9.95 -14.66
C ALA A 117 -13.26 8.92 -15.02
N GLY A 118 -13.56 7.65 -14.82
CA GLY A 118 -12.64 6.56 -15.11
C GLY A 118 -13.17 5.22 -14.61
N ASN A 119 -12.29 4.24 -14.47
CA ASN A 119 -12.62 2.91 -14.00
C ASN A 119 -11.96 2.65 -12.64
N VAL A 120 -12.65 1.94 -11.75
CA VAL A 120 -12.11 1.55 -10.45
C VAL A 120 -11.79 0.06 -10.45
N LEU A 121 -10.54 -0.27 -10.13
CA LEU A 121 -9.98 -1.61 -10.24
C LEU A 121 -9.41 -2.06 -8.90
N LEU A 122 -9.67 -3.30 -8.51
CA LEU A 122 -8.89 -4.00 -7.48
C LEU A 122 -8.08 -5.09 -8.16
N ILE A 123 -6.76 -4.98 -8.10
CA ILE A 123 -5.83 -5.89 -8.77
C ILE A 123 -4.93 -6.51 -7.71
N ARG A 124 -4.73 -7.82 -7.76
CA ARG A 124 -3.77 -8.48 -6.88
C ARG A 124 -2.36 -7.97 -7.19
N SER A 125 -1.60 -7.60 -6.15
CA SER A 125 -0.19 -7.25 -6.35
C SER A 125 0.54 -8.48 -6.89
N LEU A 126 1.32 -8.26 -7.93
CA LEU A 126 2.06 -9.33 -8.59
C LEU A 126 3.25 -9.70 -7.72
N GLU A 127 3.32 -10.94 -7.24
CA GLU A 127 4.60 -11.51 -6.80
C GLU A 127 5.62 -11.31 -7.92
N SER A 128 6.84 -10.87 -7.61
CA SER A 128 7.91 -10.66 -8.61
C SER A 128 7.92 -11.84 -9.58
N PRO A 129 7.43 -11.69 -10.82
CA PRO A 129 7.41 -12.82 -11.71
C PRO A 129 8.86 -13.16 -12.05
N GLU A 130 9.18 -14.45 -12.08
CA GLU A 130 10.45 -14.91 -12.61
C GLU A 130 10.51 -14.55 -14.11
N GLY A 131 11.33 -13.55 -14.46
CA GLY A 131 11.55 -13.11 -15.84
C GLY A 131 11.37 -11.60 -16.09
N ASP A 132 11.27 -11.23 -17.37
CA ASP A 132 11.08 -9.84 -17.80
C ASP A 132 9.64 -9.36 -17.53
N ILE A 133 9.50 -8.37 -16.64
CA ILE A 133 8.26 -7.62 -16.44
C ILE A 133 8.18 -6.56 -17.52
N ASN A 134 7.29 -6.76 -18.49
CA ASN A 134 6.84 -5.71 -19.41
C ASN A 134 5.34 -5.49 -19.23
N PHE A 135 4.78 -4.47 -19.87
CA PHE A 135 3.35 -4.16 -19.77
C PHE A 135 2.45 -5.37 -20.12
N THR A 136 2.86 -6.21 -21.07
CA THR A 136 2.09 -7.42 -21.44
C THR A 136 2.05 -8.40 -20.27
N THR A 137 3.19 -8.64 -19.60
CA THR A 137 3.25 -9.50 -18.41
C THR A 137 2.41 -8.93 -17.26
N PHE A 138 2.44 -7.61 -17.06
CA PHE A 138 1.62 -6.93 -16.05
C PHE A 138 0.11 -7.12 -16.31
N PHE A 139 -0.37 -6.81 -17.51
CA PHE A 139 -1.79 -6.96 -17.84
C PHE A 139 -2.26 -8.41 -17.92
N ARG A 140 -1.37 -9.33 -18.32
CA ARG A 140 -1.65 -10.76 -18.28
C ARG A 140 -1.77 -11.24 -16.84
N ALA A 141 -0.91 -10.83 -15.93
CA ALA A 141 -1.00 -11.26 -14.54
C ALA A 141 -2.16 -10.57 -13.80
N ALA A 142 -2.51 -9.33 -14.17
CA ALA A 142 -3.74 -8.68 -13.72
C ALA A 142 -5.02 -9.40 -14.20
N LYS A 143 -4.94 -10.18 -15.30
CA LYS A 143 -6.04 -11.04 -15.77
C LYS A 143 -6.38 -12.16 -14.78
N ASP A 144 -5.38 -12.65 -14.06
CA ASP A 144 -5.49 -13.87 -13.29
C ASP A 144 -6.37 -13.66 -12.04
N LEU A 145 -6.44 -12.43 -11.50
CA LEU A 145 -7.42 -11.99 -10.50
C LEU A 145 -7.58 -10.45 -10.50
N GLY A 146 -8.68 -9.96 -11.09
CA GLY A 146 -9.01 -8.54 -11.11
C GLY A 146 -10.52 -8.28 -10.92
N TYR A 147 -10.84 -7.18 -10.25
CA TYR A 147 -12.21 -6.70 -10.10
C TYR A 147 -12.32 -5.33 -10.75
N LEU A 148 -13.34 -5.13 -11.57
CA LEU A 148 -13.75 -3.82 -12.08
C LEU A 148 -15.09 -3.48 -11.45
N PHE A 149 -15.10 -2.39 -10.68
CA PHE A 149 -16.29 -1.88 -10.01
C PHE A 149 -16.97 -0.87 -10.91
N THR A 150 -18.25 -1.09 -11.17
CA THR A 150 -19.12 -0.16 -11.89
C THR A 150 -20.12 0.46 -10.91
N GLY A 151 -20.99 1.37 -11.37
CA GLY A 151 -22.01 1.97 -10.51
C GLY A 151 -22.94 0.95 -9.86
N ASP A 152 -23.35 -0.09 -10.60
CA ASP A 152 -24.40 -1.04 -10.18
C ASP A 152 -23.97 -2.52 -10.34
N ALA A 153 -22.70 -2.79 -10.64
CA ALA A 153 -22.19 -4.14 -10.88
C ALA A 153 -20.70 -4.28 -10.56
N VAL A 154 -20.25 -5.54 -10.50
CA VAL A 154 -18.83 -5.90 -10.44
C VAL A 154 -18.54 -6.92 -11.54
N LEU A 155 -17.50 -6.62 -12.32
CA LEU A 155 -16.89 -7.56 -13.24
C LEU A 155 -15.69 -8.20 -12.56
N TYR A 156 -15.72 -9.53 -12.41
CA TYR A 156 -14.63 -10.32 -11.87
C TYR A 156 -13.95 -11.10 -12.99
N SER A 157 -12.65 -10.90 -13.16
CA SER A 157 -11.81 -11.62 -14.12
C SER A 157 -10.92 -12.61 -13.39
N ASN A 158 -10.81 -13.81 -13.97
CA ASN A 158 -9.79 -14.79 -13.63
C ASN A 158 -9.30 -15.53 -14.88
N GLU A 159 -8.46 -16.56 -14.69
CA GLU A 159 -7.92 -17.39 -15.79
C GLU A 159 -9.01 -18.00 -16.71
N THR A 160 -10.22 -18.23 -16.18
CA THR A 160 -11.33 -18.86 -16.90
C THR A 160 -12.20 -17.88 -17.69
N GLY A 161 -12.13 -16.58 -17.40
CA GLY A 161 -12.89 -15.54 -18.08
C GLY A 161 -13.44 -14.46 -17.15
N ILE A 162 -14.45 -13.71 -17.64
CA ILE A 162 -15.13 -12.65 -16.90
C ILE A 162 -16.49 -13.16 -16.41
N SER A 163 -16.78 -12.93 -15.12
CA SER A 163 -18.11 -13.07 -14.52
C SER A 163 -18.63 -11.70 -14.12
N ALA A 164 -19.93 -11.46 -14.26
CA ALA A 164 -20.55 -10.17 -13.99
C ALA A 164 -21.66 -10.33 -12.95
N TYR A 165 -21.58 -9.62 -11.82
CA TYR A 165 -22.61 -9.63 -10.78
C TYR A 165 -23.22 -8.24 -10.63
N GLY A 166 -24.54 -8.14 -10.54
CA GLY A 166 -25.27 -6.87 -10.46
C GLY A 166 -25.96 -6.51 -11.79
N SER A 167 -26.26 -5.23 -11.97
CA SER A 167 -27.05 -4.73 -13.11
C SER A 167 -26.14 -4.26 -14.24
N ILE A 168 -25.63 -5.20 -15.04
CA ILE A 168 -24.82 -4.90 -16.23
C ILE A 168 -25.27 -5.74 -17.43
N ASP A 169 -25.34 -5.13 -18.61
CA ASP A 169 -25.65 -5.83 -19.85
C ASP A 169 -24.39 -6.55 -20.35
N MET A 170 -24.55 -7.79 -20.82
CA MET A 170 -23.47 -8.55 -21.48
C MET A 170 -22.90 -7.86 -22.74
N ARG A 171 -23.58 -6.83 -23.26
CA ARG A 171 -23.11 -5.97 -24.35
C ARG A 171 -22.21 -4.82 -23.90
N ASP A 172 -22.04 -4.62 -22.60
CA ASP A 172 -21.22 -3.55 -22.04
C ASP A 172 -19.85 -4.06 -21.55
N TYR A 173 -19.52 -5.32 -21.78
CA TYR A 173 -18.18 -5.86 -21.55
C TYR A 173 -17.83 -6.92 -22.58
N ASP A 174 -16.54 -7.08 -22.84
CA ASP A 174 -15.97 -8.09 -23.72
C ASP A 174 -14.71 -8.68 -23.07
N GLY A 175 -14.69 -9.99 -22.90
CA GLY A 175 -13.56 -10.72 -22.32
C GLY A 175 -12.28 -10.64 -23.16
N ASP A 176 -12.39 -10.33 -24.44
CA ASP A 176 -11.27 -10.24 -25.38
C ASP A 176 -10.93 -8.78 -25.78
N ASP A 177 -11.79 -7.82 -25.43
CA ASP A 177 -11.58 -6.37 -25.64
C ASP A 177 -11.74 -5.59 -24.33
N LEU A 178 -10.61 -5.40 -23.65
CA LEU A 178 -10.50 -4.62 -22.42
C LEU A 178 -10.70 -3.12 -22.68
N ASN A 179 -10.27 -2.60 -23.83
CA ASN A 179 -10.52 -1.19 -24.18
C ASN A 179 -12.02 -0.92 -24.27
N PHE A 180 -12.76 -1.79 -24.96
CA PHE A 180 -14.21 -1.73 -25.02
C PHE A 180 -14.84 -1.81 -23.63
N THR A 181 -14.41 -2.77 -22.81
CA THR A 181 -14.92 -2.96 -21.45
C THR A 181 -14.69 -1.74 -20.57
N LEU A 182 -13.49 -1.15 -20.59
CA LEU A 182 -13.19 0.06 -19.81
C LEU A 182 -14.01 1.26 -20.29
N ALA A 183 -14.07 1.49 -21.60
CA ALA A 183 -14.81 2.61 -22.19
C ALA A 183 -16.33 2.55 -21.94
N ARG A 184 -16.90 1.36 -21.77
CA ARG A 184 -18.34 1.17 -21.46
C ARG A 184 -18.69 1.28 -19.99
N ASN A 185 -17.70 1.18 -19.10
CA ASN A 185 -17.91 1.10 -17.65
C ASN A 185 -17.18 2.22 -16.89
N GLU A 186 -16.98 3.38 -17.53
CA GLU A 186 -16.51 4.56 -16.82
C GLU A 186 -17.56 5.04 -15.81
N VAL A 187 -17.10 5.39 -14.62
CA VAL A 187 -17.88 5.93 -13.52
C VAL A 187 -17.40 7.35 -13.18
N ASP A 188 -18.30 8.17 -12.64
CA ASP A 188 -17.90 9.42 -12.00
C ASP A 188 -17.13 9.08 -10.73
N LEU A 189 -15.89 9.57 -10.62
CA LEU A 189 -15.03 9.32 -9.47
C LEU A 189 -15.28 10.31 -8.34
N SER A 190 -16.16 11.29 -8.53
CA SER A 190 -16.60 12.20 -7.47
C SER A 190 -17.50 11.41 -6.51
N TYR A 191 -16.94 11.01 -5.37
CA TYR A 191 -17.62 10.19 -4.36
C TYR A 191 -18.17 8.83 -4.88
N PHE A 192 -17.40 8.13 -5.71
CA PHE A 192 -17.71 6.76 -6.09
C PHE A 192 -17.65 5.83 -4.89
N ARG A 193 -18.68 5.01 -4.66
CA ARG A 193 -18.79 4.12 -3.51
C ARG A 193 -19.26 2.73 -3.92
N THR A 194 -18.67 1.70 -3.35
CA THR A 194 -19.14 0.32 -3.52
C THR A 194 -20.45 0.06 -2.78
N ASP A 195 -21.33 -0.74 -3.37
CA ASP A 195 -22.48 -1.32 -2.67
C ASP A 195 -22.05 -2.59 -1.91
N GLY A 196 -21.87 -2.46 -0.60
CA GLY A 196 -21.43 -3.57 0.24
C GLY A 196 -22.42 -4.72 0.38
N GLU A 197 -23.72 -4.48 0.23
CA GLU A 197 -24.71 -5.55 0.21
C GLU A 197 -24.58 -6.36 -1.09
N MET A 198 -24.42 -5.67 -2.23
CA MET A 198 -24.14 -6.33 -3.51
C MET A 198 -22.85 -7.15 -3.47
N LEU A 199 -21.76 -6.61 -2.93
CA LEU A 199 -20.49 -7.32 -2.80
C LEU A 199 -20.63 -8.58 -1.93
N GLN A 200 -21.34 -8.48 -0.80
CA GLN A 200 -21.59 -9.62 0.06
C GLN A 200 -22.44 -10.69 -0.65
N ASN A 201 -23.51 -10.29 -1.32
CA ASN A 201 -24.37 -11.20 -2.08
C ASN A 201 -23.61 -11.90 -3.21
N MET A 202 -22.72 -11.20 -3.91
CA MET A 202 -21.82 -11.78 -4.92
C MET A 202 -20.93 -12.86 -4.31
N MET A 203 -20.28 -12.57 -3.19
CA MET A 203 -19.38 -13.51 -2.51
C MET A 203 -20.09 -14.71 -1.89
N ASP A 204 -21.39 -14.60 -1.60
CA ASP A 204 -22.20 -15.69 -1.08
C ASP A 204 -22.77 -16.56 -2.21
N ALA A 205 -23.21 -15.95 -3.31
CA ALA A 205 -23.65 -16.66 -4.50
C ALA A 205 -22.49 -17.37 -5.22
N TRP A 206 -21.34 -16.69 -5.31
CA TRP A 206 -20.15 -17.14 -6.03
C TRP A 206 -18.91 -17.10 -5.12
N PRO A 207 -18.75 -18.06 -4.18
CA PRO A 207 -17.64 -18.05 -3.22
C PRO A 207 -16.23 -17.99 -3.83
N TYR A 208 -16.07 -18.40 -5.10
CA TYR A 208 -14.80 -18.33 -5.83
C TYR A 208 -14.39 -16.90 -6.20
N THR A 209 -15.28 -15.90 -6.08
CA THR A 209 -14.99 -14.48 -6.29
C THR A 209 -14.44 -13.79 -5.03
N ARG A 210 -14.28 -14.53 -3.93
CA ARG A 210 -13.62 -13.99 -2.74
C ARG A 210 -12.12 -13.86 -3.04
N PRO A 211 -11.50 -12.69 -2.80
CA PRO A 211 -10.08 -12.53 -3.00
C PRO A 211 -9.30 -13.46 -2.05
N ASP A 212 -8.20 -14.01 -2.55
CA ASP A 212 -7.24 -14.69 -1.70
C ASP A 212 -6.59 -13.73 -0.69
N ALA A 213 -5.93 -14.28 0.32
CA ALA A 213 -5.07 -13.48 1.16
C ALA A 213 -3.84 -12.99 0.38
N GLY A 214 -3.47 -11.74 0.58
CA GLY A 214 -2.33 -11.11 -0.05
C GLY A 214 -2.46 -9.59 -0.15
N GLU A 215 -1.49 -9.00 -0.82
CA GLU A 215 -1.44 -7.58 -1.15
C GLU A 215 -2.20 -7.31 -2.45
N TYR A 216 -2.95 -6.22 -2.47
CA TYR A 216 -3.77 -5.76 -3.57
C TYR A 216 -3.55 -4.26 -3.78
N LEU A 217 -3.80 -3.79 -5.00
CA LEU A 217 -3.87 -2.38 -5.34
C LEU A 217 -5.30 -2.04 -5.71
N LEU A 218 -5.92 -1.12 -4.96
CA LEU A 218 -7.15 -0.46 -5.36
C LEU A 218 -6.76 0.82 -6.10
N THR A 219 -7.20 0.94 -7.35
CA THR A 219 -6.81 2.06 -8.20
C THR A 219 -7.97 2.59 -9.01
N ALA A 220 -8.03 3.92 -9.16
CA ALA A 220 -8.86 4.57 -10.15
C ALA A 220 -7.99 4.96 -11.34
N VAL A 221 -8.40 4.56 -12.54
CA VAL A 221 -7.66 4.80 -13.78
C VAL A 221 -8.53 5.46 -14.84
N HIS A 222 -7.93 6.22 -15.74
CA HIS A 222 -8.55 6.68 -16.97
C HIS A 222 -7.65 6.34 -18.14
N TYR A 223 -8.20 5.70 -19.18
CA TYR A 223 -7.46 5.36 -20.38
C TYR A 223 -7.83 6.29 -21.53
N ASP A 224 -6.86 7.08 -21.99
CA ASP A 224 -7.01 7.90 -23.19
C ASP A 224 -6.43 7.17 -24.40
N SER A 225 -7.32 6.56 -25.17
CA SER A 225 -6.96 5.84 -26.41
C SER A 225 -6.33 6.73 -27.49
N ALA A 226 -6.59 8.04 -27.49
CA ALA A 226 -6.04 8.94 -28.51
C ALA A 226 -4.57 9.26 -28.27
N SER A 227 -4.15 9.28 -27.00
CA SER A 227 -2.77 9.50 -26.59
C SER A 227 -2.05 8.23 -26.13
N GLU A 228 -2.71 7.07 -26.22
CA GLU A 228 -2.19 5.77 -25.76
C GLU A 228 -1.69 5.83 -24.30
N THR A 229 -2.41 6.59 -23.46
CA THR A 229 -1.99 6.91 -22.09
C THR A 229 -2.97 6.35 -21.06
N LEU A 230 -2.45 5.58 -20.10
CA LEU A 230 -3.19 5.16 -18.91
C LEU A 230 -2.85 6.09 -17.75
N GLN A 231 -3.83 6.82 -17.26
CA GLN A 231 -3.69 7.72 -16.11
C GLN A 231 -4.13 7.00 -14.84
N ILE A 232 -3.24 6.88 -13.86
CA ILE A 232 -3.57 6.46 -12.49
C ILE A 232 -3.97 7.71 -11.72
N LEU A 233 -5.25 7.82 -11.44
CA LEU A 233 -5.88 8.97 -10.79
C LEU A 233 -5.91 8.82 -9.27
N ALA A 234 -5.99 7.60 -8.77
CA ALA A 234 -5.84 7.28 -7.35
C ALA A 234 -5.28 5.87 -7.20
N ALA A 235 -4.53 5.63 -6.13
CA ALA A 235 -3.95 4.34 -5.82
C ALA A 235 -3.85 4.15 -4.30
N MET A 236 -4.37 3.02 -3.82
CA MET A 236 -4.32 2.65 -2.41
C MET A 236 -3.92 1.17 -2.27
N PRO A 237 -2.86 0.86 -1.51
CA PRO A 237 -2.53 -0.51 -1.13
C PRO A 237 -3.62 -1.08 -0.22
N ILE A 238 -3.97 -2.34 -0.43
CA ILE A 238 -4.89 -3.08 0.42
C ILE A 238 -4.25 -4.42 0.81
N LEU A 239 -4.25 -4.71 2.10
CA LEU A 239 -3.86 -6.01 2.62
C LEU A 239 -5.10 -6.80 3.04
N ILE A 240 -5.25 -8.00 2.46
CA ILE A 240 -6.31 -8.96 2.79
C ILE A 240 -5.66 -10.18 3.43
N LEU A 241 -6.06 -10.53 4.65
CA LEU A 241 -5.54 -11.66 5.39
C LEU A 241 -6.55 -12.83 5.41
N ALA A 242 -6.05 -14.06 5.56
CA ALA A 242 -6.91 -15.24 5.79
C ALA A 242 -7.36 -15.37 7.26
N GLY A 243 -6.78 -14.53 8.11
CA GLY A 243 -6.90 -14.47 9.55
C GLY A 243 -5.74 -13.63 10.06
N ASN A 244 -5.92 -12.88 11.15
CA ASN A 244 -4.87 -12.02 11.69
C ASN A 244 -4.55 -12.44 13.14
N PRO A 245 -3.53 -13.29 13.38
CA PRO A 245 -3.13 -13.62 14.74
C PRO A 245 -2.69 -12.36 15.49
N ALA A 246 -3.00 -12.28 16.78
CA ALA A 246 -2.60 -11.14 17.59
C ALA A 246 -1.10 -11.14 17.87
N VAL A 247 -0.49 -9.95 17.91
CA VAL A 247 0.90 -9.79 18.32
C VAL A 247 1.05 -10.02 19.83
N ALA A 248 1.98 -10.87 20.21
CA ALA A 248 2.38 -11.10 21.59
C ALA A 248 3.64 -10.30 21.94
N TRP A 249 3.70 -9.84 23.19
CA TRP A 249 4.90 -9.27 23.80
C TRP A 249 5.06 -9.77 25.24
N ASN A 250 6.27 -10.21 25.59
CA ASN A 250 6.59 -10.80 26.89
C ASN A 250 7.51 -9.94 27.78
N GLY A 251 7.75 -8.68 27.40
CA GLY A 251 8.55 -7.73 28.19
C GLY A 251 7.86 -7.24 29.47
N GLY A 252 6.66 -7.73 29.77
CA GLY A 252 5.83 -7.22 30.87
C GLY A 252 5.03 -5.99 30.47
N ASP A 253 4.18 -5.55 31.38
CA ASP A 253 3.31 -4.39 31.24
C ASP A 253 3.15 -3.73 32.62
N PRO A 254 4.00 -2.74 32.98
CA PRO A 254 5.05 -2.13 32.16
C PRO A 254 6.34 -2.99 32.06
N TYR A 255 7.18 -2.67 31.07
CA TYR A 255 8.58 -3.09 31.01
C TYR A 255 9.45 -2.15 31.88
N TYR A 256 10.18 -2.71 32.83
CA TYR A 256 11.15 -1.98 33.66
C TYR A 256 12.57 -2.14 33.13
N GLN A 257 13.29 -1.03 32.94
CA GLN A 257 14.61 -1.01 32.30
C GLN A 257 15.73 -1.68 33.12
N ASP A 258 15.57 -1.80 34.44
CA ASP A 258 16.51 -2.46 35.36
C ASP A 258 16.33 -3.98 35.46
N ARG A 259 15.28 -4.54 34.85
CA ARG A 259 14.98 -5.98 34.95
C ARG A 259 16.07 -6.89 34.40
N GLY A 260 17.00 -6.35 33.61
CA GLY A 260 18.15 -7.08 33.05
C GLY A 260 17.80 -8.14 32.00
N ALA A 261 16.54 -8.27 31.63
CA ALA A 261 16.02 -9.22 30.65
C ALA A 261 15.35 -8.48 29.49
N GLY A 262 15.59 -8.94 28.26
CA GLY A 262 14.98 -8.39 27.05
C GLY A 262 13.47 -8.66 26.94
N ALA A 263 12.92 -8.42 25.77
CA ALA A 263 11.55 -8.75 25.41
C ALA A 263 11.51 -9.50 24.06
N MET A 264 10.41 -10.18 23.81
CA MET A 264 10.16 -10.93 22.58
C MET A 264 8.87 -10.44 21.95
N VAL A 265 8.86 -10.36 20.62
CA VAL A 265 7.69 -10.06 19.79
C VAL A 265 7.41 -11.26 18.90
N SER A 266 6.16 -11.73 18.84
CA SER A 266 5.80 -12.92 18.05
C SER A 266 4.33 -12.94 17.66
N PHE A 267 4.00 -13.66 16.59
CA PHE A 267 2.63 -14.03 16.22
C PHE A 267 2.30 -15.52 16.45
N GLY A 268 3.20 -16.25 17.12
CA GLY A 268 3.16 -17.72 17.23
C GLY A 268 4.00 -18.41 16.16
N GLU A 269 4.05 -19.74 16.19
CA GLU A 269 4.98 -20.59 15.41
C GLU A 269 4.75 -20.59 13.89
N SER A 270 3.76 -19.85 13.40
CA SER A 270 3.41 -19.87 11.98
C SER A 270 4.35 -19.04 11.09
N MET A 271 5.19 -18.16 11.63
CA MET A 271 5.97 -17.23 10.80
C MET A 271 7.38 -17.75 10.54
N ASP A 272 7.88 -17.56 9.31
CA ASP A 272 9.31 -17.77 9.00
C ASP A 272 10.12 -16.48 9.17
N ARG A 273 9.45 -15.33 9.22
CA ARG A 273 10.04 -14.03 9.52
C ARG A 273 9.07 -13.18 10.33
N THR A 274 9.62 -12.52 11.34
CA THR A 274 8.88 -11.55 12.17
C THR A 274 9.67 -10.25 12.22
N ALA A 275 9.00 -9.12 12.15
CA ALA A 275 9.60 -7.80 12.31
C ALA A 275 8.77 -6.92 13.21
N TYR A 276 9.41 -5.89 13.77
CA TYR A 276 8.76 -4.93 14.64
C TYR A 276 9.32 -3.53 14.46
N ILE A 277 8.46 -2.56 14.78
CA ILE A 277 8.82 -1.17 15.01
C ILE A 277 8.16 -0.75 16.32
N LEU A 278 8.95 -0.22 17.24
CA LEU A 278 8.52 0.35 18.50
C LEU A 278 8.72 1.87 18.42
N LEU A 279 7.65 2.67 18.50
CA LEU A 279 7.71 4.13 18.43
C LEU A 279 7.08 4.77 19.66
N ARG A 280 7.75 5.76 20.24
CA ARG A 280 7.24 6.49 21.40
C ARG A 280 5.94 7.22 21.03
N ASN A 281 4.92 7.04 21.87
CA ASN A 281 3.65 7.76 21.75
C ASN A 281 3.83 9.23 22.14
N ASN A 282 2.86 10.07 21.76
CA ASN A 282 2.86 11.52 22.00
C ASN A 282 4.07 12.25 21.41
N ALA A 283 4.67 11.67 20.36
CA ALA A 283 5.67 12.31 19.53
C ALA A 283 5.14 12.38 18.09
N THR A 284 5.43 13.48 17.42
CA THR A 284 5.20 13.66 15.99
C THR A 284 6.52 13.43 15.27
N TYR A 285 6.54 12.54 14.27
CA TYR A 285 7.74 12.16 13.54
C TYR A 285 7.73 12.75 12.13
N ASP A 286 8.79 13.45 11.77
CA ASP A 286 9.12 13.67 10.36
C ASP A 286 9.64 12.35 9.77
N LEU A 287 9.14 12.00 8.59
CA LEU A 287 9.49 10.78 7.87
C LEU A 287 10.22 11.14 6.58
N VAL A 288 11.44 10.65 6.42
CA VAL A 288 12.17 10.68 5.14
C VAL A 288 12.20 9.28 4.57
N ILE A 289 11.70 9.13 3.35
CA ILE A 289 11.77 7.90 2.57
C ILE A 289 12.67 8.14 1.38
N ARG A 290 13.67 7.29 1.24
CA ARG A 290 14.57 7.25 0.09
C ARG A 290 14.35 5.95 -0.65
N VAL A 291 14.08 6.04 -1.93
CA VAL A 291 13.90 4.89 -2.81
C VAL A 291 15.10 4.86 -3.75
N ASP A 292 15.92 3.82 -3.64
CA ASP A 292 16.88 3.43 -4.66
C ASP A 292 16.08 2.85 -5.82
N THR A 293 15.84 3.66 -6.84
CA THR A 293 14.99 3.28 -7.95
C THR A 293 15.62 2.21 -8.82
N GLU A 294 16.95 2.11 -8.88
CA GLU A 294 17.69 1.05 -9.61
C GLU A 294 17.46 -0.32 -8.99
N GLU A 295 17.53 -0.42 -7.67
CA GLU A 295 17.26 -1.66 -6.97
C GLU A 295 15.76 -1.99 -6.89
N PHE A 296 14.91 -0.95 -6.85
CA PHE A 296 13.46 -1.09 -6.70
C PHE A 296 12.81 -1.95 -7.79
N VAL A 297 13.33 -1.93 -9.02
CA VAL A 297 12.68 -2.59 -10.16
C VAL A 297 12.87 -4.10 -10.20
N ASN A 298 13.69 -4.62 -9.30
CA ASN A 298 13.83 -6.05 -9.09
C ASN A 298 12.79 -6.60 -8.11
N ARG A 299 11.92 -5.75 -7.55
CA ARG A 299 10.91 -6.11 -6.55
C ARG A 299 9.49 -6.22 -7.13
N PRO A 300 8.58 -6.90 -6.41
CA PRO A 300 7.15 -6.85 -6.70
C PRO A 300 6.71 -5.40 -6.74
N ILE A 301 5.80 -5.03 -7.64
CA ILE A 301 5.33 -3.63 -7.75
C ILE A 301 4.79 -3.23 -6.37
N PRO A 302 5.44 -2.29 -5.67
CA PRO A 302 4.99 -1.92 -4.35
C PRO A 302 3.72 -1.12 -4.49
N THR A 303 2.75 -1.48 -3.67
CA THR A 303 1.42 -0.87 -3.67
C THR A 303 1.41 0.46 -2.91
N SER A 304 2.49 0.81 -2.20
CA SER A 304 2.76 2.13 -1.61
C SER A 304 4.23 2.23 -1.16
N VAL A 305 4.70 3.45 -0.90
CA VAL A 305 6.04 3.74 -0.32
C VAL A 305 5.95 4.47 1.02
N THR A 306 4.76 4.68 1.56
CA THR A 306 4.49 5.53 2.74
C THR A 306 3.48 4.95 3.72
N ASP A 307 3.02 3.72 3.50
CA ASP A 307 2.11 3.08 4.43
C ASP A 307 2.87 2.36 5.56
N LEU A 308 2.12 1.98 6.61
CA LEU A 308 2.67 1.26 7.75
C LEU A 308 3.35 -0.05 7.34
N ILE A 309 2.86 -0.69 6.27
CA ILE A 309 3.42 -1.95 5.76
C ILE A 309 4.79 -1.71 5.14
N THR A 310 4.97 -0.62 4.40
CA THR A 310 6.26 -0.21 3.83
C THR A 310 7.27 0.03 4.94
N LEU A 311 6.87 0.74 6.01
CA LEU A 311 7.74 0.95 7.16
C LEU A 311 8.17 -0.38 7.78
N LEU A 312 7.21 -1.29 8.02
CA LEU A 312 7.48 -2.61 8.58
C LEU A 312 8.34 -3.48 7.66
N GLN A 313 8.12 -3.43 6.35
CA GLN A 313 8.92 -4.13 5.34
C GLN A 313 10.34 -3.57 5.27
N ALA A 314 10.52 -2.25 5.32
CA ALA A 314 11.85 -1.62 5.39
C ALA A 314 12.60 -2.03 6.66
N ALA A 315 11.90 -2.28 7.77
CA ALA A 315 12.50 -2.83 8.99
C ALA A 315 12.88 -4.32 8.88
N THR A 316 12.46 -5.03 7.82
CA THR A 316 12.79 -6.45 7.59
C THR A 316 14.03 -6.67 6.73
N ASP A 317 14.65 -5.60 6.23
CA ASP A 317 15.61 -5.70 5.13
C ASP A 317 16.76 -4.70 5.28
N GLU A 318 17.96 -5.21 5.56
CA GLU A 318 19.18 -4.39 5.70
C GLU A 318 19.71 -3.88 4.34
N ALA A 319 19.28 -4.46 3.20
CA ALA A 319 19.76 -4.11 1.86
C ALA A 319 18.62 -3.94 0.83
N GLY A 320 17.43 -3.59 1.29
CA GLY A 320 16.28 -3.26 0.45
C GLY A 320 16.36 -1.88 -0.20
N PRO A 321 15.60 -1.67 -1.29
CA PRO A 321 15.64 -0.44 -2.09
C PRO A 321 14.93 0.75 -1.43
N VAL A 322 14.36 0.57 -0.23
CA VAL A 322 13.61 1.60 0.47
C VAL A 322 14.22 1.81 1.84
N ALA A 323 14.75 3.01 2.06
CA ALA A 323 15.26 3.44 3.34
C ALA A 323 14.32 4.47 3.99
N CYS A 324 13.95 4.25 5.24
CA CYS A 324 13.06 5.11 6.02
C CYS A 324 13.80 5.68 7.24
N THR A 325 13.62 6.96 7.49
CA THR A 325 14.18 7.66 8.66
C THR A 325 13.08 8.43 9.39
N LEU A 326 12.92 8.18 10.69
CA LEU A 326 11.95 8.82 11.57
C LEU A 326 12.63 9.73 12.60
N THR A 327 12.29 11.03 12.56
CA THR A 327 12.84 12.07 13.45
C THR A 327 11.75 12.82 14.19
N PRO A 328 11.70 12.77 15.53
CA PRO A 328 10.76 13.54 16.32
C PRO A 328 11.28 14.97 16.54
N GLY A 329 10.59 15.95 15.93
CA GLY A 329 11.02 17.35 15.93
C GLY A 329 12.46 17.51 15.44
N ASP A 330 13.23 18.41 16.06
CA ASP A 330 14.63 18.66 15.70
C ASP A 330 15.62 17.57 16.19
N THR A 331 15.14 16.42 16.64
CA THR A 331 16.02 15.34 17.12
C THR A 331 16.48 14.49 15.92
N PRO A 332 17.77 14.53 15.54
CA PRO A 332 18.24 13.76 14.40
C PRO A 332 18.13 12.25 14.66
N ALA A 333 17.86 11.51 13.59
CA ALA A 333 17.80 10.06 13.65
C ALA A 333 19.18 9.48 13.99
N ALA A 334 19.21 8.31 14.61
CA ALA A 334 20.46 7.58 14.75
C ALA A 334 20.98 7.24 13.34
N SER A 335 22.20 7.69 13.00
CA SER A 335 22.88 7.20 11.80
C SER A 335 23.22 5.73 12.04
N ASN A 336 22.44 4.81 11.47
CA ASN A 336 22.81 3.41 11.37
C ASN A 336 23.12 3.13 9.90
N VAL A 337 24.40 3.08 9.57
CA VAL A 337 24.89 2.97 8.18
C VAL A 337 24.48 1.64 7.54
N ASP A 338 24.09 0.66 8.35
CA ASP A 338 23.79 -0.71 7.93
C ASP A 338 22.27 -1.04 7.99
N SER A 339 21.39 -0.06 8.21
CA SER A 339 19.94 -0.28 8.32
C SER A 339 19.15 0.65 7.42
N ASN A 340 18.24 0.07 6.63
CA ASN A 340 17.23 0.81 5.87
C ASN A 340 16.13 1.39 6.75
N PHE A 341 16.13 1.14 8.05
CA PHE A 341 15.20 1.76 8.97
C PHE A 341 15.93 2.44 10.13
N ALA A 342 15.73 3.75 10.28
CA ALA A 342 16.36 4.54 11.32
C ALA A 342 15.33 5.32 12.14
N ILE A 343 15.48 5.30 13.46
CA ILE A 343 14.66 6.07 14.41
C ILE A 343 15.59 6.88 15.31
N ALA A 344 15.18 8.09 15.70
CA ALA A 344 15.92 8.88 16.68
C ALA A 344 16.14 8.15 18.01
N ARG A 345 17.36 8.29 18.55
CA ARG A 345 17.77 7.62 19.78
C ARG A 345 16.82 7.95 20.93
N GLY A 346 16.40 6.91 21.65
CA GLY A 346 15.49 7.05 22.79
C GLY A 346 14.01 7.25 22.41
N TYR A 347 13.66 7.32 21.12
CA TYR A 347 12.27 7.46 20.67
C TYR A 347 11.72 6.20 20.00
N GLY A 348 12.55 5.22 19.70
CA GLY A 348 12.06 3.95 19.19
C GLY A 348 13.17 2.96 18.89
N LEU A 349 12.73 1.77 18.50
CA LEU A 349 13.55 0.65 18.08
C LEU A 349 12.87 -0.03 16.89
N SER A 350 13.64 -0.70 16.05
CA SER A 350 13.12 -1.57 15.00
C SER A 350 14.03 -2.77 14.86
N GLY A 351 13.51 -3.84 14.26
CA GLY A 351 14.31 -5.01 13.94
C GLY A 351 13.45 -6.18 13.47
N TYR A 352 14.13 -7.24 13.06
CA TYR A 352 13.51 -8.44 12.54
C TYR A 352 14.30 -9.69 12.94
N ALA A 353 13.71 -10.85 12.71
CA ALA A 353 14.36 -12.14 12.80
C ALA A 353 13.81 -13.08 11.73
N ASP A 354 14.68 -13.91 11.17
CA ASP A 354 14.30 -15.08 10.35
C ASP A 354 13.76 -16.19 11.26
N GLY A 355 12.60 -15.94 11.84
CA GLY A 355 11.83 -16.89 12.61
C GLY A 355 10.53 -16.31 13.13
N SER A 356 9.83 -17.12 13.92
CA SER A 356 8.52 -16.79 14.49
C SER A 356 8.57 -15.77 15.64
N VAL A 357 9.77 -15.41 16.10
CA VAL A 357 9.99 -14.56 17.27
C VAL A 357 11.17 -13.65 17.02
N VAL A 358 11.01 -12.35 17.33
CA VAL A 358 12.12 -11.38 17.38
C VAL A 358 12.47 -11.12 18.83
N GLU A 359 13.75 -11.27 19.19
CA GLU A 359 14.27 -10.87 20.50
C GLU A 359 14.78 -9.43 20.47
N ILE A 360 14.34 -8.63 21.45
CA ILE A 360 14.79 -7.27 21.68
C ILE A 360 15.66 -7.30 22.94
N GLY A 361 16.96 -7.10 22.75
CA GLY A 361 17.93 -7.15 23.83
C GLY A 361 17.67 -6.11 24.93
N ALA A 362 17.95 -6.48 26.18
CA ALA A 362 17.75 -5.62 27.34
C ALA A 362 18.46 -4.25 27.21
N GLY A 363 19.67 -4.24 26.64
CA GLY A 363 20.43 -3.01 26.41
C GLY A 363 19.76 -2.06 25.40
N ALA A 364 19.12 -2.60 24.35
CA ALA A 364 18.37 -1.80 23.40
C ALA A 364 17.14 -1.17 24.07
N LEU A 365 16.38 -1.95 24.85
CA LEU A 365 15.22 -1.44 25.61
C LEU A 365 15.62 -0.44 26.70
N ALA A 366 16.79 -0.60 27.32
CA ALA A 366 17.33 0.35 28.28
C ALA A 366 17.73 1.70 27.64
N SER A 367 17.92 1.74 26.31
CA SER A 367 18.24 2.98 25.59
C SER A 367 17.02 3.87 25.29
N LEU A 368 15.81 3.33 25.51
CA LEU A 368 14.55 4.06 25.31
C LEU A 368 14.34 5.10 26.39
N ASN A 369 13.69 6.21 26.06
CA ASN A 369 13.18 7.12 27.08
C ASN A 369 11.95 6.48 27.77
N PRO A 370 11.76 6.64 29.08
CA PRO A 370 10.52 6.20 29.72
C PRO A 370 9.27 6.83 29.08
N GLY A 371 8.19 6.04 28.99
CA GLY A 371 6.91 6.44 28.41
C GLY A 371 6.18 5.28 27.73
N THR A 372 5.06 5.59 27.10
CA THR A 372 4.29 4.64 26.30
C THR A 372 4.82 4.58 24.88
N TYR A 373 4.85 3.39 24.31
CA TYR A 373 5.28 3.10 22.95
C TYR A 373 4.20 2.31 22.21
N SER A 374 4.05 2.60 20.93
CA SER A 374 3.31 1.80 19.96
C SER A 374 4.24 0.74 19.38
N LEU A 375 3.90 -0.53 19.62
CA LEU A 375 4.54 -1.67 18.99
C LEU A 375 3.73 -2.08 17.76
N TYR A 376 4.31 -1.86 16.60
CA TYR A 376 3.86 -2.40 15.32
C TYR A 376 4.66 -3.66 15.01
N ALA A 377 4.00 -4.69 14.49
CA ALA A 377 4.68 -5.93 14.13
C ALA A 377 4.13 -6.50 12.82
N LEU A 378 5.02 -7.20 12.10
CA LEU A 378 4.75 -7.87 10.83
C LEU A 378 5.14 -9.34 10.96
N GLY A 379 4.26 -10.24 10.54
CA GLY A 379 4.53 -11.67 10.43
C GLY A 379 4.44 -12.12 8.97
N MET A 380 5.48 -12.80 8.50
CA MET A 380 5.58 -13.28 7.12
C MET A 380 5.76 -14.79 7.06
N ARG A 381 5.35 -15.35 5.93
CA ARG A 381 5.60 -16.74 5.53
C ARG A 381 5.77 -16.82 4.03
N ASP A 382 6.83 -17.49 3.56
CA ASP A 382 7.12 -17.69 2.15
C ASP A 382 7.14 -16.35 1.36
N GLY A 383 7.68 -15.30 1.98
CA GLY A 383 7.72 -13.95 1.42
C GLY A 383 6.38 -13.18 1.43
N LYS A 384 5.31 -13.76 1.99
CA LYS A 384 3.97 -13.15 2.04
C LYS A 384 3.64 -12.64 3.43
N ILE A 385 2.95 -11.51 3.50
CA ILE A 385 2.41 -10.99 4.76
C ILE A 385 1.22 -11.83 5.19
N ILE A 386 1.28 -12.40 6.39
CA ILE A 386 0.18 -13.21 6.96
C ILE A 386 -0.30 -12.72 8.32
N ALA A 387 0.36 -11.71 8.90
CA ALA A 387 -0.09 -11.05 10.11
C ALA A 387 0.43 -9.62 10.21
N VAL A 388 -0.40 -8.72 10.76
CA VAL A 388 -0.02 -7.36 11.13
C VAL A 388 -0.63 -7.05 12.49
N GLY A 389 0.20 -6.61 13.42
CA GLY A 389 -0.19 -6.44 14.81
C GLY A 389 0.14 -5.06 15.35
N TYR A 390 -0.66 -4.63 16.30
CA TYR A 390 -0.47 -3.41 17.06
C TYR A 390 -0.72 -3.69 18.54
N ARG A 391 0.09 -3.08 19.41
CA ARG A 391 -0.21 -2.94 20.84
C ARG A 391 0.56 -1.78 21.45
N GLU A 392 0.07 -1.29 22.58
CA GLU A 392 0.85 -0.38 23.42
C GLU A 392 1.76 -1.15 24.38
N VAL A 393 2.90 -0.53 24.70
CA VAL A 393 3.89 -1.02 25.66
C VAL A 393 4.32 0.16 26.52
N GLU A 394 4.19 0.06 27.84
CA GLU A 394 4.72 1.05 28.77
C GLU A 394 6.17 0.69 29.15
N VAL A 395 7.11 1.63 28.98
CA VAL A 395 8.52 1.51 29.37
C VAL A 395 8.78 2.44 30.55
N ARG A 396 9.30 1.89 31.65
CA ARG A 396 9.63 2.66 32.87
C ARG A 396 11.12 2.62 33.18
N ALA A 397 11.60 3.72 33.74
CA ALA A 397 12.94 3.79 34.31
C ALA A 397 13.11 2.70 35.40
N ALA A 398 14.37 2.42 35.71
CA ALA A 398 14.76 1.63 36.87
C ALA A 398 14.03 2.13 38.15
N SER A 399 13.57 1.19 38.97
CA SER A 399 12.87 1.49 40.23
C SER A 399 13.81 1.81 41.39
#